data_AF-A0A7Y2DE59-F1
#
_entry.id   AF-A0A7Y2DE59-F1
#
_cell.length_a   1.000
_cell.length_b   1.000
_cell.length_c   1.000
_cell.angle_alpha   90.00
_cell.angle_beta   90.00
_cell.angle_gamma   90.00
#
_symmetry.space_group_name_H-M   'P 1'
#
loop_
_entity.id
_entity.type
_entity.pdbx_description
1 polymer ?
#
loop_
_entity_poly.entity_id
_entity_poly.type
_entity_poly.pdbx_seq_one_letter_code
_entity_poly.pdbx_strand_id
1 'polypeptide(L)'
;MRTKDKYKMALFSKHTTLLSYKSFPIILALLLSIACGEGAKKAESESMEAKTTDIAEIKVPEGFGVTRVADSLGKPRHLAVTPSGGIYVKLRQPVNGNGILYLTDTDGDGVTDTKEGFG
;
A
#
# COMPACT_ATOMS: atom_id res chain seq x y z
N MET A 1 -42.76 27.73 43.80
CA MET A 1 -42.56 28.77 42.74
C MET A 1 -41.43 28.24 41.86
N ARG A 2 -41.59 27.80 40.62
CA ARG A 2 -42.53 28.14 39.54
C ARG A 2 -42.66 26.91 38.64
N THR A 3 -43.89 26.56 38.31
CA THR A 3 -44.28 25.53 37.34
C THR A 3 -43.96 25.99 35.91
N LYS A 4 -43.70 25.04 35.00
CA LYS A 4 -44.49 24.80 33.77
C LYS A 4 -43.68 23.99 32.75
N ASP A 5 -44.00 22.69 32.69
CA ASP A 5 -43.95 21.93 31.46
C ASP A 5 -45.19 22.23 30.62
N LYS A 6 -45.07 21.91 29.32
CA LYS A 6 -46.10 21.38 28.41
C LYS A 6 -46.50 22.25 27.21
N TYR A 7 -45.82 21.92 26.11
CA TYR A 7 -46.32 21.53 24.78
C TYR A 7 -47.24 22.45 23.95
N LYS A 8 -46.91 22.45 22.65
CA LYS A 8 -47.76 22.33 21.44
C LYS A 8 -47.83 23.52 20.46
N MET A 9 -47.26 23.23 19.28
CA MET A 9 -47.75 23.47 17.92
C MET A 9 -47.72 24.87 17.29
N ALA A 10 -46.84 25.03 16.30
CA ALA A 10 -47.14 25.60 14.98
C ALA A 10 -46.13 24.99 13.97
N LEU A 11 -46.50 24.01 13.15
CA LEU A 11 -47.13 24.11 11.81
C LEU A 11 -46.32 24.88 10.76
N PHE A 12 -45.81 24.10 9.79
CA PHE A 12 -45.73 24.36 8.34
C PHE A 12 -45.30 25.75 7.83
N SER A 13 -44.18 25.78 7.09
CA SER A 13 -44.26 26.11 5.66
C SER A 13 -42.97 25.71 4.92
N LYS A 14 -43.15 25.01 3.80
CA LYS A 14 -42.10 24.55 2.90
C LYS A 14 -41.56 25.77 2.14
N HIS A 15 -40.27 26.10 2.31
CA HIS A 15 -39.60 27.02 1.38
C HIS A 15 -38.87 26.24 0.29
N THR A 16 -39.67 25.92 -0.73
CA THR A 16 -39.21 25.59 -2.08
C THR A 16 -38.47 26.79 -2.65
N THR A 17 -37.16 26.67 -2.89
CA THR A 17 -36.49 27.51 -3.89
C THR A 17 -35.70 26.60 -4.82
N LEU A 18 -36.27 26.46 -6.01
CA LEU A 18 -35.72 25.76 -7.16
C LEU A 18 -34.50 26.55 -7.65
N LEU A 19 -33.32 26.21 -7.14
CA LEU A 19 -32.06 26.62 -7.73
C LEU A 19 -31.79 25.75 -8.97
N SER A 20 -32.11 26.36 -10.11
CA SER A 20 -31.83 25.97 -11.50
C SER A 20 -30.71 24.93 -11.67
N TYR A 21 -31.12 23.68 -11.90
CA TYR A 21 -30.28 22.51 -12.22
C TYR A 21 -29.62 22.57 -13.61
N LYS A 22 -29.85 23.64 -14.39
CA LYS A 22 -29.30 23.80 -15.75
C LYS A 22 -27.87 24.32 -15.79
N SER A 23 -27.31 24.74 -14.65
CA SER A 23 -25.93 25.26 -14.54
C SER A 23 -24.93 24.22 -14.02
N PHE A 24 -25.40 23.04 -13.63
CA PHE A 24 -24.58 21.95 -13.07
C PHE A 24 -23.58 21.30 -14.07
N PRO A 25 -23.84 21.18 -15.39
CA PRO A 25 -22.86 20.55 -16.29
C PRO A 25 -21.67 21.46 -16.61
N ILE A 26 -21.82 22.79 -16.50
CA ILE A 26 -20.74 23.76 -16.76
C ILE A 26 -19.69 23.71 -15.64
N ILE A 27 -20.12 23.52 -14.39
CA ILE A 27 -19.24 23.42 -13.23
C ILE A 27 -18.47 22.08 -13.24
N LEU A 28 -19.10 20.99 -13.69
CA LEU A 28 -18.44 19.69 -13.86
C LEU A 28 -17.39 19.69 -14.98
N ALA A 29 -17.64 20.40 -16.09
CA ALA A 29 -16.68 20.53 -17.19
C ALA A 29 -15.46 21.40 -16.82
N LEU A 30 -15.64 22.43 -15.99
CA LEU A 30 -14.55 23.28 -15.50
C LEU A 30 -13.63 22.54 -14.51
N LEU A 31 -14.19 21.68 -13.64
CA LEU A 31 -13.41 20.82 -12.74
C LEU A 31 -12.57 19.78 -13.49
N LEU A 32 -13.02 19.32 -14.66
CA LEU A 32 -12.28 18.34 -15.47
C LEU A 32 -11.00 18.92 -16.11
N SER A 33 -10.89 20.24 -16.24
CA SER A 33 -9.77 20.92 -16.90
C SER A 33 -8.55 21.12 -15.97
N ILE A 34 -8.72 20.99 -14.65
CA ILE A 34 -7.64 21.11 -13.66
C ILE A 34 -6.92 19.76 -13.47
N ALA A 35 -7.47 18.64 -13.96
CA ALA A 35 -6.91 17.31 -13.81
C ALA A 35 -5.80 16.95 -14.82
N CYS A 36 -5.30 17.91 -15.61
CA CYS A 36 -4.15 17.71 -16.50
C CYS A 36 -3.09 18.78 -16.24
N GLY A 37 -2.27 18.54 -15.22
CA GLY A 37 -1.28 19.52 -14.79
C GLY A 37 -0.40 19.08 -13.63
N GLU A 38 0.08 17.84 -13.62
CA GLU A 38 1.17 17.44 -12.73
C GLU A 38 2.31 16.84 -13.54
N GLY A 39 3.41 17.60 -13.56
CA GLY A 39 4.65 17.23 -14.19
C GLY A 39 5.17 15.93 -13.60
N ALA A 40 5.19 14.89 -14.45
CA ALA A 40 5.87 13.65 -14.17
C ALA A 40 7.37 13.94 -13.99
N LYS A 41 7.81 14.06 -12.73
CA LYS A 41 9.22 13.89 -12.38
C LYS A 41 9.58 12.45 -12.73
N LYS A 42 10.27 12.29 -13.85
CA LYS A 42 10.94 11.06 -14.26
C LYS A 42 11.96 10.74 -13.17
N ALA A 43 11.59 9.85 -12.25
CA ALA A 43 12.53 9.21 -11.36
C ALA A 43 13.50 8.43 -12.24
N GLU A 44 14.75 8.86 -12.22
CA GLU A 44 15.89 8.12 -12.73
C GLU A 44 16.02 6.87 -11.86
N SER A 45 15.39 5.80 -12.34
CA SER A 45 15.69 4.45 -11.89
C SER A 45 17.10 4.16 -12.38
N GLU A 46 18.07 4.39 -11.51
CA GLU A 46 19.35 3.70 -11.59
C GLU A 46 19.03 2.21 -11.44
N SER A 47 18.81 1.56 -12.58
CA SER A 47 18.82 0.11 -12.68
C SER A 47 20.25 -0.33 -12.41
N MET A 48 20.59 -0.52 -11.15
CA MET A 48 21.58 -1.52 -10.78
C MET A 48 21.05 -2.84 -11.31
N GLU A 49 21.50 -3.21 -12.50
CA GLU A 49 21.31 -4.52 -13.09
C GLU A 49 22.12 -5.51 -12.24
N ALA A 50 21.58 -5.82 -11.06
CA ALA A 50 21.93 -7.02 -10.35
C ALA A 50 21.53 -8.15 -11.29
N LYS A 51 22.51 -8.93 -11.73
CA LYS A 51 22.30 -10.17 -12.48
C LYS A 51 21.22 -10.99 -11.78
N THR A 52 19.99 -10.87 -12.25
CA THR A 52 18.86 -11.62 -11.73
C THR A 52 18.95 -12.98 -12.38
N THR A 53 19.29 -14.01 -11.59
CA THR A 53 18.99 -15.37 -12.04
C THR A 53 17.48 -15.43 -12.17
N ASP A 54 17.00 -15.61 -13.39
CA ASP A 54 15.59 -15.83 -13.62
C ASP A 54 15.19 -17.14 -12.94
N ILE A 55 14.05 -17.13 -12.25
CA ILE A 55 13.52 -18.31 -11.57
C ILE A 55 13.34 -19.45 -12.59
N ALA A 56 13.07 -19.11 -13.86
CA ALA A 56 12.97 -20.04 -14.98
C ALA A 56 14.22 -20.91 -15.22
N GLU A 57 15.40 -20.49 -14.72
CA GLU A 57 16.64 -21.27 -14.85
C GLU A 57 16.82 -22.33 -13.75
N ILE A 58 16.04 -22.26 -12.65
CA ILE A 58 16.15 -23.19 -11.53
C ILE A 58 15.38 -24.47 -11.85
N LYS A 59 16.10 -25.55 -12.13
CA LYS A 59 15.52 -26.87 -12.34
C LYS A 59 15.19 -27.53 -11.00
N VAL A 60 13.95 -28.00 -10.86
CA VAL A 60 13.48 -28.76 -9.70
C VAL A 60 12.85 -30.09 -10.15
N PRO A 61 12.80 -31.12 -9.28
CA PRO A 61 12.10 -32.36 -9.58
C PRO A 61 10.61 -32.16 -9.85
N GLU A 62 9.97 -33.17 -10.45
CA GLU A 62 8.53 -33.17 -10.66
C GLU A 62 7.76 -33.03 -9.32
N GLY A 63 6.69 -32.24 -9.33
CA GLY A 63 5.90 -31.93 -8.14
C GLY A 63 6.44 -30.77 -7.28
N PHE A 64 7.58 -30.15 -7.65
CA PHE A 64 8.11 -28.97 -6.98
C PHE A 64 7.93 -27.70 -7.81
N GLY A 65 7.76 -26.56 -7.12
CA GLY A 65 7.74 -25.22 -7.69
C GLY A 65 8.78 -24.32 -7.03
N VAL A 66 9.15 -23.25 -7.70
CA VAL A 66 10.07 -22.23 -7.18
C VAL A 66 9.39 -20.87 -7.25
N THR A 67 9.37 -20.16 -6.14
CA THR A 67 8.86 -18.79 -6.03
C THR A 67 9.92 -17.92 -5.38
N ARG A 68 10.02 -16.67 -5.83
CA ARG A 68 10.83 -15.65 -5.18
C ARG A 68 10.03 -15.03 -4.04
N VAL A 69 10.40 -15.39 -2.82
CA VAL A 69 9.77 -14.88 -1.59
C VAL A 69 10.21 -13.45 -1.28
N ALA A 70 11.49 -13.15 -1.51
CA ALA A 70 12.09 -11.83 -1.29
C ALA A 70 13.34 -11.67 -2.16
N ASP A 71 13.68 -10.45 -2.55
CA ASP A 71 14.92 -10.13 -3.25
C ASP A 71 15.58 -8.87 -2.69
N SER A 72 16.72 -8.49 -3.29
CA SER A 72 17.39 -7.21 -3.00
C SER A 72 17.74 -6.99 -1.51
N LEU A 73 17.96 -8.08 -0.75
CA LEU A 73 18.24 -8.07 0.69
C LEU A 73 19.73 -7.82 1.03
N GLY A 74 20.60 -7.75 0.02
CA GLY A 74 22.06 -7.76 0.19
C GLY A 74 22.64 -9.17 0.14
N LYS A 75 23.35 -9.61 1.19
CA LYS A 75 24.02 -10.92 1.25
C LYS A 75 23.47 -11.80 2.38
N PRO A 76 22.32 -12.46 2.20
CA PRO A 76 21.74 -13.35 3.21
C PRO A 76 22.62 -14.57 3.48
N ARG A 77 22.55 -15.11 4.70
CA ARG A 77 23.34 -16.29 5.13
C ARG A 77 22.48 -17.34 5.81
N HIS A 78 21.89 -17.01 6.96
CA HIS A 78 21.00 -17.90 7.71
C HIS A 78 19.61 -17.27 7.76
N LEU A 79 18.58 -18.11 7.87
CA LEU A 79 17.21 -17.67 8.08
C LEU A 79 16.48 -18.58 9.07
N ALA A 80 15.43 -18.05 9.68
CA ALA A 80 14.49 -18.78 10.51
C ALA A 80 13.06 -18.26 10.26
N VAL A 81 12.08 -19.15 10.31
CA VAL A 81 10.67 -18.82 10.06
C VAL A 81 9.89 -18.94 11.36
N THR A 82 9.04 -17.96 11.65
CA THR A 82 8.16 -17.97 12.82
C THR A 82 6.91 -18.84 12.55
N PRO A 83 6.16 -19.26 13.59
CA PRO A 83 4.89 -19.96 13.40
C PRO A 83 3.85 -19.16 12.60
N SER A 84 3.97 -17.84 12.56
CA SER A 84 3.08 -16.94 11.80
C SER A 84 3.56 -16.67 10.38
N GLY A 85 4.64 -17.31 9.91
CA GLY A 85 5.17 -17.14 8.55
C GLY A 85 6.16 -15.98 8.37
N GLY A 86 6.47 -15.23 9.43
CA GLY A 86 7.50 -14.18 9.39
C GLY A 86 8.90 -14.78 9.24
N ILE A 87 9.80 -14.11 8.52
CA ILE A 87 11.12 -14.63 8.17
C ILE A 87 12.21 -13.72 8.75
N TYR A 88 12.99 -14.24 9.70
CA TYR A 88 14.24 -13.60 10.12
C TYR A 88 15.38 -14.01 9.20
N VAL A 89 16.17 -13.03 8.73
CA VAL A 89 17.30 -13.23 7.83
C VAL A 89 18.56 -12.60 8.41
N LYS A 90 19.61 -13.41 8.63
CA LYS A 90 20.95 -12.92 9.00
C LYS A 90 21.73 -12.52 7.76
N LEU A 91 22.21 -11.28 7.73
CA LEU A 91 23.08 -10.80 6.65
C LEU A 91 24.55 -11.08 6.96
N ARG A 92 25.34 -11.35 5.91
CA ARG A 92 26.80 -11.49 6.00
C ARG A 92 27.47 -10.20 6.46
N GLN A 93 26.99 -9.07 5.95
CA GLN A 93 27.44 -7.72 6.28
C GLN A 93 26.19 -6.88 6.49
N PRO A 94 26.19 -5.94 7.46
CA PRO A 94 25.05 -5.06 7.66
C PRO A 94 24.75 -4.26 6.40
N VAL A 95 23.45 -4.10 6.11
CA VAL A 95 22.96 -3.19 5.08
C VAL A 95 22.27 -2.05 5.81
N ASN A 96 22.74 -0.82 5.60
CA ASN A 96 22.24 0.36 6.32
C ASN A 96 22.29 0.20 7.85
N GLY A 97 23.38 -0.36 8.37
CA GLY A 97 23.55 -0.63 9.82
C GLY A 97 22.85 -1.91 10.31
N ASN A 98 21.87 -2.43 9.56
CA ASN A 98 21.10 -3.59 9.99
C ASN A 98 21.78 -4.90 9.61
N GLY A 99 22.10 -5.73 10.60
CA GLY A 99 22.68 -7.07 10.42
C GLY A 99 21.65 -8.19 10.34
N ILE A 100 20.40 -7.92 10.75
CA ILE A 100 19.27 -8.85 10.69
C ILE A 100 18.10 -8.12 10.02
N LEU A 101 17.38 -8.83 9.17
CA LEU A 101 16.11 -8.39 8.61
C LEU A 101 14.97 -9.27 9.13
N TYR A 102 13.81 -8.70 9.36
CA TYR A 102 12.54 -9.42 9.56
C TYR A 102 11.61 -9.10 8.40
N LEU A 103 11.13 -10.13 7.72
CA LEU A 103 10.28 -10.02 6.54
C LEU A 103 8.90 -10.60 6.85
N THR A 104 7.85 -9.94 6.36
CA THR A 104 6.46 -10.37 6.61
C THR A 104 5.65 -10.33 5.32
N ASP A 105 4.92 -11.40 5.07
CA ASP A 105 3.82 -11.50 4.11
C ASP A 105 2.52 -11.10 4.83
N THR A 106 1.82 -10.10 4.29
CA THR A 106 0.61 -9.53 4.89
C THR A 106 -0.67 -9.92 4.18
N ASP A 107 -0.59 -10.46 2.96
CA ASP A 107 -1.75 -10.85 2.15
C ASP A 107 -1.88 -12.37 1.93
N GLY A 108 -0.87 -13.13 2.34
CA GLY A 108 -0.85 -14.58 2.32
C GLY A 108 -0.50 -15.19 0.96
N ASP A 109 0.10 -14.44 0.05
CA ASP A 109 0.51 -14.92 -1.27
C ASP A 109 1.86 -15.68 -1.27
N GLY A 110 2.56 -15.68 -0.13
CA GLY A 110 3.87 -16.33 0.06
C GLY A 110 5.05 -15.46 -0.36
N VAL A 111 4.83 -14.20 -0.71
CA VAL A 111 5.83 -13.17 -1.01
C VAL A 111 5.82 -12.15 0.12
N THR A 112 7.00 -11.67 0.51
CA THR A 112 7.09 -10.73 1.63
C THR A 112 6.82 -9.29 1.17
N ASP A 113 5.91 -8.61 1.84
CA ASP A 113 5.54 -7.21 1.56
C ASP A 113 6.40 -6.21 2.33
N THR A 114 6.78 -6.57 3.55
CA THR A 114 7.41 -5.66 4.50
C THR A 114 8.78 -6.16 4.94
N LYS A 115 9.68 -5.22 5.23
CA LYS A 115 10.99 -5.50 5.85
C LYS A 115 11.27 -4.54 7.00
N GLU A 116 11.74 -5.10 8.10
CA GLU A 116 12.28 -4.36 9.24
C GLU A 116 13.73 -4.78 9.49
N GLY A 117 14.57 -3.84 9.91
CA GLY A 117 16.00 -4.06 10.11
C GLY A 117 16.42 -3.90 11.57
N PHE A 118 17.38 -4.72 12.01
CA PHE A 118 17.98 -4.67 13.35
C PHE A 118 19.49 -4.77 13.26
N GLY A 119 20.23 -4.01 14.08
CA GLY A 119 21.70 -4.08 14.13
C GLY A 119 22.33 -2.84 14.73
#